data_AF-E0TAX6-F1
#
_entry.id   AF-E0TAX6-F1
#
_cell.length_a   1.000
_cell.length_b   1.000
_cell.length_c   1.000
_cell.angle_alpha   90.00
_cell.angle_beta   90.00
_cell.angle_gamma   90.00
#
_symmetry.space_group_name_H-M   'P 1'
#
loop_
_entity.id
_entity.type
_entity.pdbx_description
1 polymer ?
#
loop_
_entity_poly.entity_id
_entity_poly.type
_entity_poly.pdbx_seq_one_letter_code
_entity_poly.pdbx_strand_id
1 'polypeptide(L)'
;MDLILPEQASRLRTQFEDESVDQPPLVKLFCPWGAGTWLLSGLTEDDALGLGLCDLGLGFPELGYVSLDELRRIKGPFGLTIERDLSFEALTTLTVYAEAARMAEGVVEDRASLEAAFARLERRAKEDRRVLKARML
;
A
#
# COMPACT_ATOMS: atom_id res chain seq x y z
N MET A 1 17.00 -8.03 -7.21
CA MET A 1 15.68 -8.69 -7.25
C MET A 1 14.71 -7.69 -7.84
N ASP A 2 13.80 -8.13 -8.71
CA ASP A 2 12.78 -7.23 -9.27
C ASP A 2 11.72 -6.90 -8.22
N LEU A 3 11.39 -5.61 -8.09
CA LEU A 3 10.43 -5.13 -7.10
C LEU A 3 9.00 -5.57 -7.43
N ILE A 4 8.68 -5.81 -8.70
CA ILE A 4 7.35 -6.22 -9.17
C ILE A 4 7.53 -7.29 -10.23
N LEU A 5 6.84 -8.42 -10.09
CA LEU A 5 6.83 -9.47 -11.11
C LEU A 5 5.91 -9.10 -12.29
N PRO A 6 6.14 -9.63 -13.50
CA PRO A 6 5.30 -9.34 -14.67
C PRO A 6 3.80 -9.58 -14.44
N GLU A 7 3.44 -10.65 -13.72
CA GLU A 7 2.04 -10.94 -13.39
C GLU A 7 1.45 -9.96 -12.36
N GLN A 8 2.24 -9.51 -11.39
CA GLN A 8 1.82 -8.46 -10.47
C GLN A 8 1.64 -7.13 -11.21
N ALA A 9 2.54 -6.79 -12.13
CA ALA A 9 2.46 -5.58 -12.94
C ALA A 9 1.19 -5.57 -13.81
N SER A 10 0.87 -6.69 -14.46
CA SER A 10 -0.39 -6.82 -15.23
C SER A 10 -1.62 -6.55 -14.35
N ARG A 11 -1.69 -7.15 -13.17
CA ARG A 11 -2.82 -6.99 -12.25
C ARG A 11 -2.90 -5.57 -11.67
N LEU A 12 -1.77 -4.97 -11.35
CA LEU A 12 -1.70 -3.59 -10.86
C LEU A 12 -2.15 -2.58 -11.93
N ARG A 13 -1.77 -2.78 -13.20
CA ARG A 13 -2.26 -1.93 -14.30
C ARG A 13 -3.77 -2.04 -14.46
N THR A 14 -4.33 -3.25 -14.41
CA THR A 14 -5.79 -3.43 -14.42
C THR A 14 -6.47 -2.74 -13.24
N GLN A 15 -5.90 -2.80 -12.03
CA GLN A 15 -6.43 -2.06 -10.88
C GLN A 15 -6.34 -0.53 -11.05
N PHE A 16 -5.40 -0.04 -11.86
CA PHE A 16 -5.15 1.39 -12.09
C PHE A 16 -6.00 1.99 -13.22
N GLU A 17 -6.68 1.18 -14.04
CA GLU A 17 -7.59 1.66 -15.10
C GLU A 17 -8.70 2.60 -14.56
N ASP A 18 -9.13 2.37 -13.31
CA ASP A 18 -10.02 3.27 -12.58
C ASP A 18 -9.50 3.49 -11.15
N GLU A 19 -8.67 4.52 -10.98
CA GLU A 19 -8.13 4.94 -9.68
C GLU A 19 -9.21 5.32 -8.64
N SER A 20 -10.47 5.54 -9.06
CA SER A 20 -11.57 5.86 -8.15
C SER A 20 -12.13 4.64 -7.41
N VAL A 21 -11.70 3.44 -7.82
CA VAL A 21 -12.04 2.17 -7.21
C VAL A 21 -11.03 1.85 -6.11
N ASP A 22 -11.54 1.65 -4.90
CA ASP A 22 -10.72 1.24 -3.77
C ASP A 22 -10.35 -0.25 -3.90
N GLN A 23 -9.12 -0.50 -4.32
CA GLN A 23 -8.59 -1.83 -4.59
C GLN A 23 -7.67 -2.32 -3.45
N PRO A 24 -7.58 -3.63 -3.22
CA PRO A 24 -6.59 -4.18 -2.30
C PRO A 24 -5.17 -4.00 -2.86
N PRO A 25 -4.16 -3.74 -2.00
CA PRO A 25 -2.77 -3.78 -2.43
C PRO A 25 -2.38 -5.19 -2.89
N LEU A 26 -1.56 -5.28 -3.94
CA LEU A 26 -1.06 -6.55 -4.49
C LEU A 26 0.42 -6.79 -4.24
N VAL A 27 1.15 -5.74 -3.90
CA VAL A 27 2.59 -5.77 -3.68
C VAL A 27 2.89 -5.00 -2.41
N LYS A 28 3.67 -5.62 -1.53
CA LYS A 28 4.35 -4.94 -0.45
C LYS A 28 5.84 -4.88 -0.75
N LEU A 29 6.39 -3.68 -0.72
CA LEU A 29 7.82 -3.42 -0.72
C LEU A 29 8.24 -2.96 0.66
N PHE A 30 9.47 -3.29 1.06
CA PHE A 30 10.01 -2.88 2.34
C PHE A 30 11.50 -2.58 2.26
N CYS A 31 11.96 -1.78 3.21
CA CYS A 31 13.35 -1.42 3.42
C CYS A 31 13.95 -2.38 4.46
N PRO A 32 14.80 -3.36 4.09
CA PRO A 32 15.30 -4.40 5.01
C PRO A 32 16.13 -3.87 6.19
N TRP A 33 16.57 -2.61 6.15
CA TRP A 33 17.40 -1.97 7.17
C TRP A 33 16.70 -0.80 7.88
N GLY A 34 15.40 -0.63 7.67
CA GLY A 34 14.63 0.46 8.25
C GLY A 34 13.14 0.14 8.30
N ALA A 35 12.32 1.14 8.61
CA ALA A 35 10.87 0.98 8.71
C ALA A 35 10.13 1.35 7.41
N GLY A 36 10.85 1.72 6.34
CA GLY A 36 10.25 2.09 5.07
C GLY A 36 9.42 0.95 4.46
N THR A 37 8.14 1.20 4.18
CA THR A 37 7.18 0.22 3.66
C THR A 37 6.28 0.87 2.60
N TRP A 38 5.99 0.14 1.52
CA TRP A 38 5.09 0.57 0.46
C TRP A 38 4.09 -0.53 0.13
N LEU A 39 2.79 -0.21 0.14
CA LEU A 39 1.72 -1.10 -0.32
C LEU A 39 1.14 -0.57 -1.63
N LEU A 40 1.38 -1.28 -2.74
CA LEU A 40 0.97 -0.84 -4.08
C LEU A 40 -0.36 -1.48 -4.48
N SER A 41 -1.31 -0.66 -4.94
CA SER A 41 -2.61 -1.09 -5.48
C SER A 41 -2.81 -0.70 -6.94
N GLY A 42 -1.90 0.06 -7.54
CA GLY A 42 -1.97 0.42 -8.95
C GLY A 42 -0.58 0.66 -9.53
N LEU A 43 -0.49 0.60 -10.86
CA LEU A 43 0.73 0.85 -11.61
C LEU A 43 0.37 1.57 -12.91
N THR A 44 1.12 2.61 -13.27
CA THR A 44 0.97 3.30 -14.55
C THR A 44 1.26 2.36 -15.73
N GLU A 45 0.74 2.69 -16.91
CA GLU A 45 0.87 1.84 -18.11
C GLU A 45 2.34 1.57 -18.51
N ASP A 46 3.23 2.51 -18.21
CA ASP A 46 4.67 2.45 -18.48
C ASP A 46 5.49 1.80 -17.34
N ASP A 47 4.84 1.30 -16.28
CA ASP A 47 5.45 0.71 -15.10
C ASP A 47 6.42 1.63 -14.34
N ALA A 48 6.32 2.95 -14.53
CA ALA A 48 7.20 3.93 -13.90
C ALA A 48 6.75 4.29 -12.48
N LEU A 49 5.45 4.48 -12.28
CA LEU A 49 4.88 4.96 -11.02
C LEU A 49 3.88 3.96 -10.43
N GLY A 50 4.10 3.59 -9.18
CA GLY A 50 3.14 2.83 -8.39
C GLY A 50 2.19 3.75 -7.61
N LEU A 51 0.90 3.48 -7.64
CA LEU A 51 -0.08 4.08 -6.74
C LEU A 51 -0.20 3.22 -5.48
N GLY A 52 -0.09 3.83 -4.30
CA GLY A 52 -0.11 3.07 -3.06
C GLY A 52 -0.03 3.88 -1.78
N LEU A 53 0.06 3.15 -0.67
CA LEU A 53 0.38 3.68 0.65
C LEU A 53 1.89 3.63 0.85
N CYS A 54 2.49 4.77 1.15
CA CYS A 54 3.92 4.95 1.34
C CYS A 54 4.19 5.36 2.79
N ASP A 55 5.07 4.65 3.46
CA ASP A 55 5.50 4.97 4.81
C ASP A 55 7.01 4.93 4.87
N LEU A 56 7.64 6.04 5.24
CA LEU A 56 9.10 6.13 5.36
C LEU A 56 9.60 5.78 6.78
N GLY A 57 8.70 5.38 7.68
CA GLY A 57 9.02 5.09 9.08
C GLY A 57 9.18 6.34 9.93
N LEU A 58 8.51 7.44 9.56
CA LEU A 58 8.64 8.75 10.20
C LEU A 58 7.38 9.19 10.98
N GLY A 59 6.38 8.31 11.11
CA GLY A 59 5.12 8.62 11.80
C GLY A 59 3.99 9.13 10.89
N PHE A 60 4.28 9.31 9.60
CA PHE A 60 3.37 9.97 8.64
C PHE A 60 3.22 9.13 7.36
N PRO A 61 2.45 8.02 7.41
CA PRO A 61 2.15 7.24 6.20
C PRO A 61 1.19 8.00 5.28
N GLU A 62 1.45 7.98 3.97
CA GLU A 62 0.73 8.78 2.98
C GLU A 62 0.27 7.96 1.78
N LEU A 63 -0.92 8.27 1.25
CA LEU A 63 -1.37 7.75 -0.04
C LEU A 63 -0.81 8.62 -1.16
N GLY A 64 -0.27 7.99 -2.19
CA GLY A 64 0.25 8.72 -3.35
C GLY A 64 0.96 7.84 -4.34
N TYR A 65 1.70 8.52 -5.23
CA TYR A 65 2.52 7.88 -6.25
C TYR A 65 3.95 7.74 -5.76
N VAL A 66 4.58 6.62 -6.12
CA VAL A 66 6.00 6.36 -5.86
C VAL A 66 6.71 5.92 -7.13
N SER A 67 7.88 6.49 -7.38
CA SER A 67 8.73 6.07 -8.49
C SER A 67 9.40 4.73 -8.19
N LEU A 68 9.13 3.72 -9.01
CA LEU A 68 9.79 2.43 -8.87
C LEU A 68 11.29 2.52 -9.22
N ASP A 69 11.66 3.44 -10.10
CA ASP A 69 13.06 3.68 -10.43
C ASP A 69 13.83 4.33 -9.29
N GLU A 70 13.21 5.25 -8.55
CA GLU A 70 13.79 5.77 -7.32
C GLU A 70 13.98 4.66 -6.29
N LEU A 71 12.94 3.84 -6.06
CA LEU A 71 13.04 2.71 -5.12
C LEU A 71 14.14 1.71 -5.52
N ARG A 72 14.30 1.38 -6.81
CA ARG A 72 15.38 0.50 -7.32
C ARG A 72 16.78 1.07 -7.09
N ARG A 73 16.90 2.39 -7.07
CA ARG A 73 18.18 3.10 -6.90
C ARG A 73 18.58 3.27 -5.44
N ILE A 74 17.65 3.16 -4.49
CA ILE A 74 17.96 3.21 -3.07
C ILE A 74 18.96 2.11 -2.71
N LYS A 75 20.08 2.51 -2.10
CA LYS A 75 21.11 1.62 -1.56
C LYS A 75 21.24 1.83 -0.06
N GLY A 76 21.03 0.76 0.67
CA GLY A 76 21.20 0.68 2.11
C GLY A 76 22.61 0.28 2.53
N PRO A 77 22.83 0.08 3.84
CA PRO A 77 24.03 -0.53 4.38
C PRO A 77 24.36 -1.83 3.66
N PHE A 78 25.66 -2.09 3.45
CA PHE A 78 26.16 -3.30 2.81
C PHE A 78 25.62 -3.55 1.38
N GLY A 79 25.11 -2.52 0.71
CA GLY A 79 24.57 -2.64 -0.65
C GLY A 79 23.18 -3.25 -0.73
N LEU A 80 22.48 -3.38 0.41
CA LEU A 80 21.09 -3.81 0.45
C LEU A 80 20.20 -2.88 -0.40
N THR A 81 19.12 -3.42 -0.95
CA THR A 81 18.13 -2.67 -1.74
C THR A 81 16.75 -2.84 -1.14
N ILE A 82 15.78 -2.02 -1.57
CA ILE A 82 14.37 -2.29 -1.29
C ILE A 82 14.03 -3.71 -1.80
N GLU A 83 13.22 -4.42 -1.01
CA GLU A 83 12.83 -5.79 -1.29
C GLU A 83 11.32 -5.92 -1.39
N ARG A 84 10.87 -6.96 -2.09
CA ARG A 84 9.46 -7.33 -2.19
C ARG A 84 9.15 -8.41 -1.15
N ASP A 85 8.10 -8.22 -0.37
CA ASP A 85 7.57 -9.25 0.52
C ASP A 85 6.89 -10.35 -0.32
N LEU A 86 7.38 -11.58 -0.19
CA LEU A 86 6.90 -12.74 -0.95
C LEU A 86 5.66 -13.39 -0.34
N SER A 87 5.39 -13.12 0.93
CA SER A 87 4.29 -13.70 1.70
C SER A 87 3.11 -12.75 1.88
N PHE A 88 3.23 -11.52 1.37
CA PHE A 88 2.20 -10.52 1.52
C PHE A 88 0.91 -10.90 0.79
N GLU A 89 -0.17 -10.96 1.54
CA GLU A 89 -1.54 -11.10 1.05
C GLU A 89 -2.42 -10.05 1.73
N ALA A 90 -3.12 -9.25 0.92
CA ALA A 90 -3.99 -8.21 1.46
C ALA A 90 -5.23 -8.82 2.13
N LEU A 91 -5.59 -8.29 3.30
CA LEU A 91 -6.79 -8.65 4.06
C LEU A 91 -7.95 -7.69 3.82
N THR A 92 -7.71 -6.56 3.14
CA THR A 92 -8.68 -5.48 2.95
C THR A 92 -8.21 -4.51 1.84
N THR A 93 -8.99 -3.47 1.56
CA THR A 93 -8.68 -2.45 0.55
C THR A 93 -7.64 -1.44 1.02
N LEU A 94 -6.98 -0.75 0.07
CA LEU A 94 -5.92 0.21 0.37
C LEU A 94 -6.38 1.33 1.33
N THR A 95 -7.64 1.78 1.21
CA THR A 95 -8.20 2.81 2.12
C THR A 95 -8.20 2.36 3.58
N VAL A 96 -8.46 1.08 3.86
CA VAL A 96 -8.44 0.55 5.24
C VAL A 96 -7.01 0.47 5.76
N TYR A 97 -6.07 -0.01 4.93
CA TYR A 97 -4.65 0.01 5.28
C TYR A 97 -4.16 1.43 5.58
N ALA A 98 -4.59 2.44 4.79
CA ALA A 98 -4.21 3.83 5.01
C ALA A 98 -4.77 4.39 6.34
N GLU A 99 -6.04 4.10 6.66
CA GLU A 99 -6.61 4.54 7.94
C GLU A 99 -5.98 3.81 9.13
N ALA A 100 -5.68 2.51 9.00
CA ALA A 100 -4.96 1.74 10.01
C ALA A 100 -3.56 2.30 10.24
N ALA A 101 -2.84 2.58 9.16
CA ALA A 101 -1.50 3.15 9.25
C ALA A 101 -1.50 4.53 9.89
N ARG A 102 -2.47 5.38 9.53
CA ARG A 102 -2.67 6.69 10.16
C ARG A 102 -2.99 6.59 11.66
N MET A 103 -3.67 5.53 12.09
CA MET A 103 -3.96 5.28 13.51
C MET A 103 -2.74 4.77 14.28
N ALA A 104 -1.86 4.03 13.61
CA ALA A 104 -0.67 3.42 14.21
C ALA A 104 0.62 4.24 14.01
N GLU A 105 0.55 5.35 13.26
CA GLU A 105 1.72 6.14 12.82
C GLU A 105 2.71 5.32 11.98
N GLY A 106 2.22 4.29 11.28
CA GLY A 106 3.00 3.48 10.36
C GLY A 106 2.22 2.26 9.83
N VAL A 107 2.71 1.63 8.75
CA VAL A 107 2.00 0.49 8.12
C VAL A 107 1.85 -0.69 9.06
N VAL A 108 0.61 -1.16 9.21
CA VAL A 108 0.23 -2.34 10.00
C VAL A 108 -0.60 -3.31 9.15
N GLU A 109 -0.40 -4.60 9.39
CA GLU A 109 -1.01 -5.68 8.61
C GLU A 109 -1.84 -6.63 9.47
N ASP A 110 -1.79 -6.50 10.79
CA ASP A 110 -2.53 -7.39 11.69
C ASP A 110 -4.05 -7.15 11.59
N ARG A 111 -4.79 -8.24 11.70
CA ARG A 111 -6.25 -8.25 11.54
C ARG A 111 -6.95 -7.29 12.49
N ALA A 112 -6.51 -7.19 13.74
CA ALA A 112 -7.17 -6.37 14.75
C ALA A 112 -7.04 -4.88 14.42
N SER A 113 -5.86 -4.42 13.99
CA SER A 113 -5.65 -3.04 13.55
C SER A 113 -6.50 -2.70 12.32
N LEU A 114 -6.58 -3.61 11.35
CA LEU A 114 -7.37 -3.41 10.13
C LEU A 114 -8.88 -3.37 10.42
N GLU A 115 -9.38 -4.25 11.29
CA GLU A 115 -10.78 -4.25 11.73
C GLU A 115 -11.13 -2.97 12.51
N ALA A 116 -10.24 -2.49 13.36
CA ALA A 116 -10.43 -1.23 14.08
C ALA A 116 -10.50 -0.02 13.14
N ALA A 117 -9.65 0.01 12.12
CA ALA A 117 -9.65 1.04 11.07
C ALA A 117 -10.92 0.97 10.23
N PHE A 118 -11.33 -0.22 9.81
CA PHE A 118 -12.57 -0.43 9.05
C PHE A 118 -13.78 0.09 9.82
N ALA A 119 -13.93 -0.29 11.10
CA ALA A 119 -15.02 0.18 11.95
C ALA A 119 -15.03 1.72 12.10
N ARG A 120 -13.86 2.36 12.11
CA ARG A 120 -13.75 3.82 12.13
C ARG A 120 -14.22 4.46 10.83
N LEU A 121 -13.84 3.89 9.69
CA LEU A 121 -14.31 4.35 8.38
C LEU A 121 -15.82 4.18 8.23
N GLU A 122 -16.39 3.08 8.69
CA GLU A 122 -17.83 2.85 8.69
C GLU A 122 -18.59 3.88 9.51
N ARG A 123 -18.09 4.23 10.71
CA ARG A 123 -18.68 5.28 11.54
C ARG A 123 -18.68 6.63 10.82
N ARG A 124 -17.54 7.03 10.26
CA ARG A 124 -17.41 8.30 9.51
C ARG A 124 -18.35 8.33 8.29
N ALA A 125 -18.42 7.24 7.53
CA ALA A 125 -19.30 7.15 6.37
C ALA A 125 -20.79 7.27 6.76
N LYS A 126 -21.21 6.69 7.89
CA LYS A 126 -22.57 6.84 8.43
C LYS A 126 -22.87 8.28 8.83
N GLU A 127 -21.94 8.94 9.52
CA GLU A 127 -22.05 10.34 9.92
C GLU A 127 -22.20 11.27 8.69
N ASP A 128 -21.38 11.03 7.67
CA ASP A 128 -21.38 11.77 6.40
C ASP A 128 -22.52 11.37 5.44
N ARG A 129 -23.36 10.40 5.82
CA ARG A 129 -24.41 9.79 4.97
C ARG A 129 -23.89 9.33 3.61
N ARG A 130 -22.67 8.78 3.57
CA ARG A 130 -22.00 8.24 2.39
C ARG A 130 -21.91 6.71 2.46
N VAL A 131 -21.89 6.06 1.30
CA VAL A 131 -21.57 4.63 1.20
C VAL A 131 -20.05 4.43 1.27
N LEU A 132 -19.60 3.59 2.20
CA LEU A 132 -18.21 3.14 2.26
C LEU A 132 -17.93 2.16 1.12
N LYS A 133 -16.92 2.43 0.29
CA LYS A 133 -16.47 1.53 -0.78
C LYS A 133 -15.47 0.46 -0.30
N ALA A 134 -14.80 0.73 0.82
CA ALA A 134 -13.84 -0.18 1.43
C ALA A 134 -14.49 -1.47 1.93
N ARG A 135 -13.74 -2.57 1.96
CA ARG A 135 -14.22 -3.89 2.38
C ARG A 135 -13.11 -4.75 2.98
N MET A 136 -13.48 -5.68 3.85
CA MET A 136 -12.61 -6.79 4.29
C MET A 136 -12.63 -7.91 3.23
N LEU A 137 -11.52 -8.63 3.08
CA LEU A 137 -11.36 -9.80 2.20
C LEU A 137 -11.49 -11.12 3.00
#